data_AF-A0A150QFA1-F1
#
_entry.id   AF-A0A150QFA1-F1
#
_cell.length_a   1.000
_cell.length_b   1.000
_cell.length_c   1.000
_cell.angle_alpha   90.00
_cell.angle_beta   90.00
_cell.angle_gamma   90.00
#
_symmetry.space_group_name_H-M   'P 1'
#
loop_
_entity.id
_entity.type
_entity.pdbx_description
1 polymer ?
#
loop_
_entity_poly.entity_id
_entity_poly.type
_entity_poly.pdbx_seq_one_letter_code
_entity_poly.pdbx_strand_id
1 'polypeptide(L)'
;MVFGPALDVAVDGRGRVLVSHAAGRTSGNDAPIGEATILVFDPETGELLDAWGEGLFVYPHGIEVDRDGFVWVTDSEQNRVFKLTAEGKVVMTLGEVP
;
A
#
# COMPACT_ATOMS: atom_id res chain seq x y z
N MET A 1 -14.74 9.41 -6.53
CA MET A 1 -14.02 8.18 -6.92
C MET A 1 -14.38 7.13 -5.87
N VAL A 2 -14.89 5.95 -6.25
CA VAL A 2 -15.17 4.89 -5.28
C VAL A 2 -13.97 3.97 -5.29
N PHE A 3 -13.08 4.17 -4.33
CA PHE A 3 -12.06 3.17 -4.00
C PHE A 3 -12.81 2.00 -3.36
N GLY A 4 -12.47 0.74 -3.66
CA GLY A 4 -13.02 -0.36 -2.86
C GLY A 4 -12.39 -0.39 -1.47
N PRO A 5 -12.43 -1.51 -0.74
CA PRO A 5 -12.18 -1.51 0.70
C PRO A 5 -10.81 -0.89 1.04
N ALA A 6 -10.85 0.23 1.78
CA ALA A 6 -9.69 0.77 2.47
C ALA A 6 -9.38 -0.15 3.65
N LEU A 7 -8.12 -0.55 3.78
CA LEU A 7 -7.69 -1.59 4.71
C LEU A 7 -6.92 -0.99 5.88
N ASP A 8 -6.04 -0.04 5.62
CA ASP A 8 -5.26 0.65 6.66
C ASP A 8 -4.77 2.04 6.19
N VAL A 9 -4.26 2.85 7.12
CA VAL A 9 -3.80 4.23 6.88
C VAL A 9 -2.49 4.53 7.62
N ALA A 10 -1.60 5.27 6.97
CA ALA A 10 -0.37 5.80 7.57
C ALA A 10 -0.19 7.29 7.26
N VAL A 11 0.69 7.96 8.01
CA VAL A 11 1.07 9.37 7.75
C VAL A 11 2.57 9.44 7.59
N ASP A 12 3.04 10.07 6.51
CA ASP A 12 4.48 10.23 6.27
C ASP A 12 5.08 11.43 7.01
N GLY A 13 6.41 11.56 6.98
CA GLY A 13 7.11 12.69 7.62
C GLY A 13 6.82 14.06 7.01
N ARG A 14 6.07 14.14 5.90
CA ARG A 14 5.59 15.39 5.28
C ARG A 14 4.13 15.69 5.65
N GLY A 15 3.49 14.83 6.43
CA GLY A 15 2.08 14.94 6.81
C GLY A 15 1.10 14.40 5.76
N ARG A 16 1.58 13.77 4.68
CA ARG A 16 0.69 13.18 3.66
C ARG A 16 0.08 11.89 4.21
N VAL A 17 -1.17 11.64 3.85
CA VAL A 17 -1.93 10.46 4.30
C VAL A 17 -1.82 9.36 3.24
N LEU A 18 -1.28 8.21 3.61
CA LEU A 18 -1.20 7.03 2.76
C LEU A 18 -2.34 6.07 3.13
N VAL A 19 -3.08 5.58 2.15
CA VAL A 19 -4.16 4.61 2.35
C VAL A 19 -3.86 3.35 1.55
N SER A 20 -3.84 2.19 2.22
CA SER A 20 -3.84 0.90 1.55
C SER A 20 -5.27 0.48 1.22
N HIS A 21 -5.49 -0.03 0.00
CA HIS A 21 -6.80 -0.56 -0.41
C HIS A 21 -6.64 -1.73 -1.38
N ALA A 22 -7.64 -2.61 -1.43
CA ALA A 22 -7.61 -3.80 -2.27
C ALA A 22 -8.33 -3.62 -3.62
N ALA A 23 -8.33 -2.40 -4.18
CA ALA A 23 -9.17 -2.04 -5.34
C ALA A 23 -10.59 -2.58 -5.16
N GLY A 24 -11.14 -3.35 -6.11
CA GLY A 24 -12.47 -4.00 -5.99
C GLY A 24 -12.46 -5.41 -5.37
N ARG A 25 -11.37 -5.84 -4.73
CA ARG A 25 -11.17 -7.24 -4.31
C ARG A 25 -11.41 -7.47 -2.81
N THR A 26 -11.81 -8.69 -2.48
CA THR A 26 -11.86 -9.27 -1.11
C THR A 26 -10.71 -10.26 -0.93
N SER A 27 -10.49 -10.81 0.27
CA SER A 27 -9.50 -11.89 0.49
C SER A 27 -9.79 -13.15 -0.35
N GLY A 28 -8.78 -13.99 -0.55
CA GLY A 28 -8.85 -15.24 -1.31
C GLY A 28 -8.44 -15.13 -2.78
N ASN A 29 -7.55 -14.20 -3.13
CA ASN A 29 -7.01 -14.06 -4.49
C ASN A 29 -5.61 -14.67 -4.60
N ASP A 30 -5.23 -15.05 -5.82
CA ASP A 30 -3.92 -15.66 -6.14
C ASP A 30 -3.08 -14.82 -7.12
N ALA A 31 -3.59 -13.68 -7.56
CA ALA A 31 -2.94 -12.81 -8.55
C ALA A 31 -2.82 -11.37 -8.03
N PRO A 32 -1.75 -10.64 -8.39
CA PRO A 32 -1.64 -9.22 -8.05
C PRO A 32 -2.80 -8.36 -8.59
N ILE A 33 -3.08 -7.27 -7.89
CA ILE A 33 -4.03 -6.23 -8.28
C ILE A 33 -3.39 -5.37 -9.36
N GLY A 34 -4.09 -5.10 -10.46
CA GLY A 34 -3.53 -4.36 -11.60
C GLY A 34 -3.55 -2.83 -11.40
N GLU A 35 -4.45 -2.35 -10.56
CA GLU A 35 -4.60 -0.95 -10.17
C GLU A 35 -3.64 -0.55 -9.05
N ALA A 36 -3.46 0.77 -8.87
CA ALA A 36 -2.82 1.30 -7.67
C ALA A 36 -3.54 0.78 -6.43
N THR A 37 -2.77 0.49 -5.39
CA THR A 37 -3.29 -0.05 -4.11
C THR A 37 -2.85 0.79 -2.93
N ILE A 38 -1.87 1.68 -3.11
CA ILE A 38 -1.51 2.70 -2.14
C ILE A 38 -1.82 4.06 -2.76
N LEU A 39 -2.63 4.84 -2.05
CA LEU A 39 -3.05 6.17 -2.44
C LEU A 39 -2.47 7.18 -1.46
N VAL A 40 -1.97 8.30 -1.97
CA VAL A 40 -1.38 9.37 -1.16
C VAL A 40 -2.25 10.61 -1.27
N PHE A 41 -2.72 11.13 -0.14
CA PHE A 41 -3.63 12.25 -0.07
C PHE A 41 -3.04 13.44 0.66
N ASP A 42 -3.48 14.63 0.25
CA ASP A 42 -3.37 15.85 1.04
C ASP A 42 -4.35 15.76 2.23
N PRO A 43 -3.88 15.90 3.48
CA PRO A 43 -4.73 15.75 4.67
C PRO A 43 -5.76 16.87 4.83
N GLU A 44 -5.51 18.06 4.28
CA GLU A 44 -6.36 19.24 4.46
C GLU A 44 -7.46 19.29 3.40
N THR A 45 -7.12 18.95 2.16
CA THR A 45 -8.05 19.05 1.02
C THR A 45 -8.68 17.72 0.64
N GLY A 46 -8.05 16.59 1.00
CA GLY A 46 -8.43 15.27 0.52
C GLY A 46 -8.08 15.00 -0.94
N GLU A 47 -7.27 15.87 -1.57
CA GLU A 47 -6.81 15.68 -2.95
C GLU A 47 -5.85 14.49 -3.06
N LEU A 48 -6.02 13.69 -4.12
CA LEU A 48 -5.09 12.60 -4.44
C LEU A 48 -3.80 13.20 -5.02
N LEU A 49 -2.72 13.09 -4.25
CA LEU A 49 -1.39 13.60 -4.61
C LEU A 49 -0.59 12.59 -5.44
N ASP A 50 -0.75 11.30 -5.14
CA ASP A 50 0.00 10.22 -5.80
C ASP A 50 -0.73 8.87 -5.64
N ALA A 51 -0.39 7.90 -6.49
CA ALA A 51 -0.93 6.55 -6.44
C ALA A 51 0.08 5.55 -7.01
N TRP A 52 0.27 4.42 -6.33
CA TRP A 52 1.20 3.39 -6.77
C TRP A 52 0.82 2.01 -6.22
N GLY A 53 1.60 0.98 -6.58
CA GLY A 53 1.43 -0.39 -6.10
C GLY A 53 0.79 -1.35 -7.10
N GLU A 54 0.63 -0.91 -8.35
CA GLU A 54 0.16 -1.71 -9.48
C GLU A 54 1.00 -2.97 -9.64
N GLY A 55 0.34 -4.13 -9.64
CA GLY A 55 0.97 -5.42 -9.85
C GLY A 55 1.88 -5.90 -8.73
N LEU A 56 1.98 -5.16 -7.61
CA LEU A 56 2.87 -5.52 -6.49
C LEU A 56 2.17 -6.40 -5.44
N PHE A 57 0.89 -6.12 -5.17
CA PHE A 57 0.17 -6.72 -4.05
C PHE A 57 -1.02 -7.56 -4.51
N VAL A 58 -1.26 -8.68 -3.84
CA VAL A 58 -2.44 -9.54 -4.00
C VAL A 58 -3.54 -9.10 -3.04
N TYR A 59 -3.18 -8.86 -1.78
CA TYR A 59 -4.07 -8.27 -0.78
C TYR A 59 -3.25 -7.50 0.27
N PRO A 60 -2.92 -6.22 -0.01
CA PRO A 60 -2.15 -5.40 0.93
C PRO A 60 -3.01 -5.14 2.17
N HIS A 61 -2.48 -5.35 3.36
CA HIS A 61 -3.21 -5.21 4.61
C HIS A 61 -2.71 -4.01 5.40
N GLY A 62 -1.65 -4.19 6.22
CA GLY A 62 -1.10 -3.13 7.04
C GLY A 62 -0.15 -2.22 6.26
N ILE A 63 -0.13 -0.93 6.62
CA ILE A 63 0.81 0.07 6.09
C ILE A 63 1.41 0.94 7.21
N GLU A 64 2.70 1.20 7.16
CA GLU A 64 3.42 2.08 8.11
C GLU A 64 4.52 2.86 7.38
N VAL A 65 4.84 4.09 7.84
CA VAL A 65 5.98 4.86 7.32
C VAL A 65 7.04 4.98 8.40
N ASP A 66 8.26 4.48 8.12
CA ASP A 66 9.36 4.56 9.08
C ASP A 66 9.99 5.97 9.13
N ARG A 67 10.82 6.20 10.16
CA ARG A 67 11.50 7.48 10.40
C ARG A 67 12.44 7.92 9.27
N ASP A 68 12.86 6.99 8.41
CA ASP A 68 13.75 7.27 7.28
C ASP A 68 12.93 7.52 5.99
N GLY A 69 11.59 7.49 6.08
CA GLY A 69 10.66 7.77 4.98
C GLY A 69 10.35 6.57 4.10
N PHE A 70 10.70 5.35 4.51
CA PHE A 70 10.30 4.15 3.79
C PHE A 70 8.92 3.69 4.21
N VAL A 71 8.17 3.18 3.24
CA VAL A 71 6.84 2.62 3.45
C VAL A 71 6.97 1.12 3.65
N TRP A 72 6.35 0.60 4.70
CA TRP A 72 6.26 -0.82 5.00
C TRP A 72 4.85 -1.29 4.73
N VAL A 73 4.69 -2.33 3.92
CA VAL A 73 3.37 -2.89 3.58
C VAL A 73 3.39 -4.40 3.82
N THR A 74 2.38 -4.90 4.52
CA THR A 74 2.14 -6.35 4.62
C THR A 74 1.17 -6.80 3.54
N ASP A 75 1.40 -7.98 2.97
CA ASP A 75 0.47 -8.62 2.04
C ASP A 75 0.07 -9.99 2.61
N SER A 76 -1.21 -10.13 2.93
CA SER A 76 -1.69 -11.31 3.66
C SER A 76 -1.86 -12.54 2.77
N GLU A 77 -2.02 -12.38 1.46
CA GLU A 77 -2.14 -13.52 0.53
C GLU A 77 -0.76 -13.96 0.03
N GLN A 78 0.18 -13.01 -0.12
CA GLN A 78 1.55 -13.33 -0.46
C GLN A 78 2.39 -13.79 0.73
N ASN A 79 1.90 -13.66 1.97
CA ASN A 79 2.67 -13.93 3.19
C ASN A 79 4.01 -13.18 3.21
N ARG A 80 3.99 -11.92 2.77
CA ARG A 80 5.19 -11.09 2.59
C ARG A 80 5.04 -9.74 3.27
N VAL A 81 6.19 -9.17 3.64
CA VAL A 81 6.33 -7.76 4.01
C VAL A 81 7.27 -7.09 3.02
N PHE A 82 6.86 -5.92 2.54
CA PHE A 82 7.63 -5.12 1.59
C PHE A 82 8.09 -3.84 2.28
N LYS A 83 9.37 -3.50 2.12
CA LYS A 83 9.88 -2.15 2.38
C LYS A 83 10.02 -1.44 1.05
N LEU A 84 9.42 -0.27 0.91
CA LEU A 84 9.38 0.52 -0.32
C LEU A 84 9.88 1.94 -0.08
N THR A 85 10.40 2.59 -1.12
CA THR A 85 10.61 4.04 -1.11
C THR A 85 9.26 4.77 -1.04
N ALA A 86 9.28 6.08 -0.79
CA ALA A 86 8.07 6.90 -0.76
C ALA A 86 7.30 6.90 -2.11
N GLU A 87 8.00 6.59 -3.20
CA GLU A 87 7.47 6.46 -4.57
C GLU A 87 7.10 5.00 -4.94
N GLY A 88 7.02 4.09 -3.96
CA GLY A 88 6.54 2.73 -4.18
C GLY A 88 7.56 1.75 -4.78
N LYS A 89 8.86 2.10 -4.81
CA LYS A 89 9.90 1.16 -5.27
C LYS A 89 10.29 0.19 -4.17
N VAL A 90 10.16 -1.11 -4.41
CA VAL A 90 10.60 -2.16 -3.48
C VAL A 90 12.12 -2.10 -3.28
N VAL A 91 12.55 -2.03 -2.02
CA VAL A 91 13.98 -2.07 -1.61
C VAL A 91 14.29 -3.26 -0.71
N MET A 92 13.27 -3.91 -0.14
CA MET A 92 13.41 -5.14 0.64
C MET A 92 12.09 -5.91 0.61
N THR A 93 12.20 -7.24 0.60
CA THR A 93 11.08 -8.16 0.80
C THR A 93 11.47 -9.14 1.90
N LEU A 94 10.56 -9.36 2.84
CA LEU A 94 10.70 -10.32 3.93
C LEU A 94 9.55 -11.33 3.86
N GLY A 95 9.85 -12.60 4.13
CA GLY A 95 8.88 -13.69 4.04
C GLY A 95 8.85 -14.34 2.67
N GLU A 96 8.45 -15.61 2.64
CA GLU A 96 8.31 -16.43 1.46
C GLU A 96 7.09 -17.33 1.64
N VAL A 97 6.43 -17.66 0.53
CA VAL A 97 5.45 -18.76 0.50
C VAL A 97 6.26 -20.05 0.31
N PRO A 98 6.16 -21.04 1.20
CA PRO A 98 6.80 -22.36 0.99
C PRO A 98 6.31 -23.06 -0.28
#